data_AF-A0A5B9DYL1-F1
#
_entry.id   AF-A0A5B9DYL1-F1
#
_cell.length_a   1.000
_cell.length_b   1.000
_cell.length_c   1.000
_cell.angle_alpha   90.00
_cell.angle_beta   90.00
_cell.angle_gamma   90.00
#
_symmetry.space_group_name_H-M   'P 1'
#
loop_
_entity.id
_entity.type
_entity.pdbx_description
1 polymer ?
#
loop_
_entity_poly.entity_id
_entity_poly.type
_entity_poly.pdbx_seq_one_letter_code
_entity_poly.pdbx_strand_id
1 'polypeptide(L)'
;MLPGKLSLYLIAIGVVLPSTMVAAFFSLLGAGFASDALRRHEHALAGLVALAALVAGWFGLVTLWRLHYRLLHARLDFNRPAAWAGLACGSVVVLALVLSSGGTLVFRVSFFGWPLLAAAYYAVVLWRLPTRAAGERQHDMNGPKDWRLR
;
A
#
# COMPACT_ATOMS: atom_id res chain seq x y z
N MET A 1 -6.78 -4.72 18.97
CA MET A 1 -7.31 -3.35 19.17
C MET A 1 -7.37 -2.66 17.83
N LEU A 2 -8.57 -2.20 17.43
CA LEU A 2 -8.73 -1.36 16.24
C LEU A 2 -8.08 0.00 16.49
N PRO A 3 -7.40 0.60 15.50
CA PRO A 3 -6.87 1.94 15.65
C PRO A 3 -8.00 2.95 15.91
N GLY A 4 -7.75 3.93 16.78
CA GLY A 4 -8.71 5.00 17.04
C GLY A 4 -8.98 5.81 15.78
N LYS A 5 -10.22 6.29 15.59
CA LYS A 5 -10.60 7.08 14.42
C LYS A 5 -9.71 8.32 14.22
N LEU A 6 -9.27 8.93 15.32
CA LEU A 6 -8.37 10.08 15.29
C LEU A 6 -7.02 9.75 14.62
N SER A 7 -6.39 8.62 14.95
CA SER A 7 -5.09 8.26 14.34
C SER A 7 -5.23 7.97 12.85
N LEU A 8 -6.35 7.38 12.44
CA LEU A 8 -6.67 7.17 11.03
C LEU A 8 -6.78 8.52 10.29
N TYR A 9 -7.52 9.50 10.82
CA TYR A 9 -7.63 10.82 10.21
C TYR A 9 -6.29 11.55 10.11
N LEU A 10 -5.47 11.49 11.17
CA LEU A 10 -4.13 12.11 11.17
C LEU A 10 -3.23 11.50 10.08
N ILE A 11 -3.26 10.18 9.89
CA ILE A 11 -2.50 9.52 8.83
C ILE A 11 -3.05 9.88 7.44
N ALA A 12 -4.37 9.97 7.30
CA ALA A 12 -4.98 10.34 6.03
C ALA A 12 -4.59 11.76 5.60
N ILE A 13 -4.74 12.73 6.49
CA ILE A 13 -4.46 14.15 6.22
C ILE A 13 -2.95 14.40 6.15
N GLY A 14 -2.18 13.82 7.06
CA GLY A 14 -0.75 14.10 7.17
C GLY A 14 0.14 13.32 6.19
N VAL A 15 -0.33 12.18 5.66
CA VAL A 15 0.50 11.30 4.83
C VAL A 15 -0.20 10.88 3.55
N VAL A 16 -1.38 10.26 3.62
CA VAL A 16 -2.00 9.64 2.45
C VAL A 16 -2.41 10.68 1.41
N LEU A 17 -3.06 11.76 1.84
CA LEU A 17 -3.57 12.83 0.96
C LEU A 17 -2.43 13.64 0.31
N PRO A 18 -1.41 14.13 1.04
CA PRO A 18 -0.24 14.76 0.43
C PRO A 18 0.49 13.83 -0.53
N SER A 19 0.66 12.55 -0.15
CA SER A 19 1.29 11.56 -1.03
C SER A 19 0.51 11.33 -2.32
N THR A 20 -0.83 11.33 -2.26
CA THR A 20 -1.66 11.18 -3.46
C THR A 20 -1.59 12.42 -4.34
N MET A 21 -1.56 13.63 -3.78
CA MET A 21 -1.40 14.86 -4.56
C MET A 21 -0.05 14.91 -5.27
N VAL A 22 1.04 14.60 -4.55
CA VAL A 22 2.39 14.53 -5.11
C VAL A 22 2.45 13.47 -6.21
N ALA A 23 1.93 12.27 -5.96
CA ALA A 23 1.90 11.21 -6.96
C ALA A 23 1.07 11.60 -8.20
N ALA A 24 -0.07 12.27 -8.03
CA ALA A 24 -0.89 12.74 -9.15
C ALA A 24 -0.13 13.76 -10.02
N PHE A 25 0.52 14.74 -9.39
CA PHE A 25 1.33 15.72 -10.10
C PHE A 25 2.48 15.07 -10.87
N PHE A 26 3.27 14.21 -10.22
CA PHE A 26 4.41 13.54 -10.86
C PHE A 26 3.98 12.48 -11.88
N SER A 27 2.76 11.93 -11.79
CA SER A 27 2.24 10.99 -12.79
C SER A 27 2.02 11.65 -14.14
N LEU A 28 1.57 12.92 -14.15
CA LEU A 28 1.42 13.68 -15.39
C LEU A 28 2.78 13.90 -16.06
N LEU A 29 3.79 14.29 -15.27
CA LEU A 29 5.16 14.48 -15.76
C LEU A 29 5.77 13.16 -16.26
N GLY A 30 5.63 12.09 -15.48
CA GLY A 30 6.15 10.76 -15.81
C GLY A 30 5.48 10.16 -17.05
N ALA A 31 4.17 10.35 -17.22
CA ALA A 31 3.45 9.92 -18.41
C ALA A 31 3.92 10.68 -19.66
N GLY A 32 4.13 11.99 -19.55
CA GLY A 32 4.72 12.81 -20.62
C GLY A 32 6.09 12.28 -21.03
N PHE A 33 7.00 12.12 -20.07
CA PHE A 33 8.34 11.57 -20.29
C PHE A 33 8.30 10.18 -20.95
N ALA A 34 7.48 9.26 -20.41
CA ALA A 34 7.38 7.91 -20.96
C ALA A 34 6.82 7.91 -22.39
N SER A 35 5.85 8.77 -22.69
CA SER A 35 5.28 8.89 -24.03
C SER A 35 6.30 9.40 -25.03
N ASP A 36 7.11 10.39 -24.66
CA ASP A 36 8.17 10.93 -25.53
C ASP A 36 9.30 9.90 -25.75
N ALA A 37 9.73 9.21 -24.68
CA ALA A 37 10.75 8.17 -24.76
C ALA A 37 10.32 6.99 -25.66
N LEU A 38 9.05 6.59 -25.57
CA LEU A 38 8.50 5.53 -26.43
C LEU A 38 8.38 5.98 -27.90
N ARG A 39 7.98 7.23 -28.15
CA ARG A 39 7.82 7.77 -29.51
C ARG A 39 9.15 7.97 -30.23
N ARG A 40 10.19 8.37 -29.52
CA ARG A 40 11.52 8.63 -30.11
C ARG A 40 12.39 7.37 -30.23
N HIS A 41 11.95 6.23 -29.66
CA HIS A 41 12.72 4.99 -29.51
C HIS A 41 14.05 5.12 -28.74
N GLU A 42 14.51 6.34 -28.46
CA GLU A 42 15.59 6.65 -27.55
C GLU A 42 15.14 6.40 -26.11
N HIS A 43 15.85 5.52 -25.40
CA HIS A 43 15.56 5.16 -24.01
C HIS A 43 14.18 4.52 -23.76
N ALA A 44 13.63 3.79 -24.74
CA ALA A 44 12.34 3.09 -24.61
C ALA A 44 12.23 2.21 -23.34
N LEU A 45 13.32 1.56 -22.93
CA LEU A 45 13.38 0.80 -21.68
C LEU A 45 13.13 1.68 -20.44
N ALA A 46 13.71 2.87 -20.38
CA ALA A 46 13.50 3.80 -19.28
C ALA A 46 12.04 4.32 -19.24
N GLY A 47 11.43 4.54 -20.41
CA GLY A 47 10.01 4.87 -20.52
C GLY A 47 9.10 3.74 -20.01
N LEU A 48 9.39 2.49 -20.36
CA LEU A 48 8.65 1.32 -19.87
C LEU A 48 8.80 1.14 -18.35
N VAL A 49 10.02 1.31 -17.82
CA VAL A 49 10.29 1.25 -16.38
C VAL A 49 9.53 2.36 -15.65
N ALA A 50 9.50 3.59 -16.19
CA ALA A 50 8.73 4.68 -15.62
C ALA A 50 7.22 4.37 -15.58
N LEU A 51 6.66 3.82 -16.66
CA LEU A 51 5.25 3.39 -16.68
C LEU A 51 4.96 2.28 -15.66
N ALA A 52 5.83 1.28 -15.57
CA ALA A 52 5.70 0.22 -14.59
C ALA A 52 5.74 0.77 -13.16
N ALA A 53 6.65 1.70 -12.88
CA ALA A 53 6.76 2.37 -11.58
C ALA A 53 5.52 3.21 -11.26
N LEU A 54 4.93 3.90 -12.25
CA LEU A 54 3.67 4.63 -12.08
C LEU A 54 2.53 3.68 -11.70
N VAL A 55 2.32 2.60 -12.47
CA VAL A 55 1.27 1.62 -12.19
C VAL A 55 1.46 0.99 -10.80
N ALA A 56 2.69 0.60 -10.47
CA ALA A 56 3.06 0.05 -9.17
C ALA A 56 2.79 1.04 -8.02
N GLY A 57 3.18 2.30 -8.18
CA GLY A 57 2.99 3.35 -7.19
C GLY A 57 1.51 3.63 -6.93
N TRP A 58 0.71 3.74 -8.01
CA TRP A 58 -0.74 3.90 -7.91
C TRP A 58 -1.42 2.70 -7.27
N PHE A 59 -1.00 1.48 -7.61
CA PHE A 59 -1.51 0.28 -6.96
C PHE A 59 -1.30 0.33 -5.45
N GLY A 60 -0.09 0.69 -4.99
CA GLY A 60 0.19 0.88 -3.56
C GLY A 60 -0.67 1.96 -2.91
N LEU A 61 -0.83 3.13 -3.55
CA LEU A 61 -1.68 4.22 -3.04
C LEU A 61 -3.15 3.84 -2.94
N VAL A 62 -3.69 3.15 -3.96
CA VAL A 62 -5.07 2.65 -3.96
C VAL A 62 -5.27 1.62 -2.85
N THR A 63 -4.28 0.74 -2.62
CA THR A 63 -4.30 -0.20 -1.50
C THR A 63 -4.32 0.53 -0.15
N LEU A 64 -3.48 1.55 0.03
CA LEU A 64 -3.46 2.41 1.22
C LEU A 64 -4.83 3.07 1.47
N TRP A 65 -5.43 3.67 0.45
CA TRP A 65 -6.77 4.26 0.54
C TRP A 65 -7.84 3.23 0.89
N ARG A 66 -7.80 2.04 0.26
CA ARG A 66 -8.74 0.96 0.57
C ARG A 66 -8.62 0.46 2.01
N LEU A 67 -7.39 0.30 2.50
CA LEU A 67 -7.13 -0.10 3.89
C LEU A 67 -7.63 0.98 4.85
N HIS A 68 -7.30 2.24 4.58
CA HIS A 68 -7.75 3.38 5.37
C HIS A 68 -9.28 3.45 5.46
N TYR A 69 -9.97 3.45 4.31
CA TYR A 69 -11.42 3.56 4.23
C TYR A 69 -12.13 2.43 4.99
N ARG A 70 -11.67 1.19 4.79
CA ARG A 70 -12.26 0.03 5.45
C ARG A 70 -12.03 0.02 6.96
N LEU A 71 -10.84 0.42 7.42
CA LEU A 71 -10.55 0.58 8.85
C LEU A 71 -11.41 1.69 9.48
N LEU A 72 -11.65 2.78 8.75
CA LEU A 72 -12.53 3.88 9.20
C LEU A 72 -13.98 3.40 9.42
N HIS A 73 -14.44 2.47 8.58
CA HIS A 73 -15.77 1.86 8.65
C HIS A 73 -15.81 0.55 9.45
N ALA A 74 -14.76 0.24 10.23
CA ALA A 74 -14.63 -0.97 11.03
C ALA A 74 -14.84 -2.29 10.24
N ARG A 75 -14.61 -2.29 8.93
CA ARG A 75 -14.69 -3.48 8.07
C ARG A 75 -13.34 -4.19 8.05
N LEU A 76 -13.32 -5.44 8.53
CA LEU A 76 -12.10 -6.26 8.66
C LEU A 76 -11.93 -7.33 7.56
N ASP A 77 -12.76 -7.26 6.53
CA ASP A 77 -12.91 -8.23 5.44
C ASP A 77 -11.90 -8.02 4.30
N PHE A 78 -10.62 -7.84 4.62
CA PHE A 78 -9.60 -7.52 3.63
C PHE A 78 -9.11 -8.74 2.85
N ASN A 79 -8.87 -8.56 1.54
CA ASN A 79 -8.00 -9.46 0.80
C ASN A 79 -6.53 -9.21 1.23
N ARG A 80 -6.08 -9.94 2.26
CA ARG A 80 -4.75 -9.80 2.87
C ARG A 80 -3.58 -9.92 1.88
N PRO A 81 -3.52 -10.94 1.00
CA PRO A 81 -2.39 -11.04 0.08
C PRO A 81 -2.35 -9.86 -0.88
N ALA A 82 -3.49 -9.40 -1.38
CA ALA A 82 -3.55 -8.19 -2.21
C ALA A 82 -3.13 -6.93 -1.44
N ALA A 83 -3.49 -6.82 -0.16
CA ALA A 83 -3.09 -5.71 0.71
C ALA A 83 -1.56 -5.70 0.94
N TRP A 84 -0.97 -6.84 1.26
CA TRP A 84 0.49 -6.97 1.40
C TRP A 84 1.21 -6.68 0.08
N ALA A 85 0.72 -7.19 -1.05
CA ALA A 85 1.29 -6.93 -2.36
C ALA A 85 1.27 -5.43 -2.67
N GLY A 86 0.16 -4.72 -2.41
CA GLY A 86 0.07 -3.28 -2.62
C GLY A 86 1.03 -2.48 -1.73
N LEU A 87 1.11 -2.82 -0.44
CA LEU A 87 2.05 -2.17 0.49
C LEU A 87 3.52 -2.39 0.09
N ALA A 88 3.88 -3.62 -0.28
CA ALA A 88 5.23 -3.96 -0.73
C ALA A 88 5.56 -3.23 -2.04
N CYS A 89 4.64 -3.26 -3.01
CA CYS A 89 4.80 -2.61 -4.30
C CYS A 89 5.00 -1.09 -4.16
N GLY A 90 4.15 -0.42 -3.38
CA GLY A 90 4.31 1.00 -3.08
C GLY A 90 5.63 1.32 -2.36
N SER A 91 6.05 0.46 -1.43
CA SER A 91 7.32 0.65 -0.72
C SER A 91 8.53 0.52 -1.63
N VAL A 92 8.52 -0.45 -2.56
CA VAL A 92 9.59 -0.62 -3.57
C VAL A 92 9.69 0.62 -4.46
N VAL A 93 8.56 1.18 -4.91
CA VAL A 93 8.55 2.41 -5.72
C VAL A 93 9.12 3.59 -4.94
N VAL A 94 8.74 3.75 -3.67
CA VAL A 94 9.31 4.82 -2.82
C VAL A 94 10.82 4.64 -2.64
N LEU A 95 11.30 3.42 -2.37
CA LEU A 95 12.74 3.16 -2.28
C LEU A 95 13.46 3.47 -3.59
N ALA A 96 12.88 3.07 -4.72
CA ALA A 96 13.42 3.38 -6.04
C ALA A 96 13.51 4.89 -6.27
N LEU A 97 12.52 5.68 -5.85
CA LEU A 97 12.54 7.14 -5.93
C LEU A 97 13.62 7.75 -5.03
N VAL A 98 13.78 7.26 -3.79
CA VAL A 98 14.84 7.73 -2.88
C VAL A 98 16.24 7.46 -3.45
N LEU A 99 16.44 6.29 -4.06
CA LEU A 99 17.73 5.90 -4.62
C LEU A 99 18.04 6.63 -5.93
N SER A 100 17.03 6.85 -6.78
CA SER A 100 17.21 7.43 -8.12
C SER A 100 17.11 8.96 -8.19
N SER A 101 16.49 9.61 -7.20
CA SER A 101 16.38 11.07 -7.17
C SER A 101 17.74 11.74 -6.92
N GLY A 102 17.95 12.97 -7.38
CA GLY A 102 19.14 13.77 -7.06
C GLY A 102 19.09 14.40 -5.65
N GLY A 103 20.15 15.11 -5.25
CA GLY A 103 20.21 15.87 -3.99
C GLY A 103 20.73 15.10 -2.77
N THR A 104 20.64 15.69 -1.57
CA THR A 104 21.12 15.09 -0.33
C THR A 104 20.23 13.94 0.14
N LEU A 105 20.80 12.92 0.80
CA LEU A 105 20.04 11.78 1.32
C LEU A 105 18.90 12.22 2.25
N VAL A 106 19.16 13.22 3.11
CA VAL A 106 18.19 13.80 4.03
C VAL A 106 16.97 14.35 3.30
N PHE A 107 17.19 15.08 2.20
CA PHE A 107 16.09 15.60 1.37
C PHE A 107 15.29 14.46 0.76
N ARG A 108 15.95 13.47 0.15
CA ARG A 108 15.28 12.35 -0.53
C ARG A 108 14.42 11.54 0.45
N VAL A 109 14.95 11.21 1.62
CA VAL A 109 14.21 10.46 2.64
C VAL A 109 13.07 11.30 3.22
N SER A 110 13.28 12.59 3.48
CA SER A 110 12.23 13.44 4.04
C SER A 110 11.08 13.67 3.06
N PHE A 111 11.40 13.86 1.78
CA PHE A 111 10.41 14.15 0.74
C PHE A 111 9.68 12.90 0.24
N PHE A 112 10.42 11.84 -0.07
CA PHE A 112 9.84 10.60 -0.63
C PHE A 112 9.54 9.55 0.43
N GLY A 113 10.14 9.61 1.62
CA GLY A 113 10.05 8.55 2.63
C GLY A 113 8.81 8.61 3.52
N TRP A 114 8.09 9.74 3.61
CA TRP A 114 6.87 9.81 4.41
C TRP A 114 5.79 8.75 4.07
N PRO A 115 5.62 8.23 2.83
CA PRO A 115 4.55 7.28 2.53
C PRO A 115 4.85 5.93 3.16
N LEU A 116 6.14 5.63 3.44
CA LEU A 116 6.56 4.44 4.16
C LEU A 116 6.05 4.43 5.59
N LEU A 117 5.83 5.60 6.22
CA LEU A 117 5.23 5.67 7.55
C LEU A 117 3.80 5.14 7.54
N ALA A 118 3.00 5.55 6.56
CA ALA A 118 1.65 5.03 6.40
C ALA A 118 1.66 3.54 6.04
N ALA A 119 2.56 3.12 5.13
CA ALA A 119 2.69 1.71 4.76
C ALA A 119 3.07 0.82 5.95
N ALA A 120 4.05 1.24 6.76
CA ALA A 120 4.47 0.55 7.97
C ALA A 120 3.34 0.49 9.01
N TYR A 121 2.63 1.60 9.22
CA TYR A 121 1.48 1.63 10.12
C TYR A 121 0.42 0.61 9.71
N TYR A 122 -0.01 0.62 8.43
CA TYR A 122 -1.02 -0.31 7.96
C TYR A 122 -0.53 -1.75 7.91
N ALA A 123 0.76 -2.00 7.66
CA ALA A 123 1.36 -3.33 7.76
C ALA A 123 1.27 -3.88 9.19
N VAL A 124 1.60 -3.07 10.20
CA VAL A 124 1.47 -3.45 11.63
C VAL A 124 0.01 -3.72 11.99
N VAL A 125 -0.92 -2.87 11.53
CA VAL A 125 -2.36 -3.10 11.74
C VAL A 125 -2.80 -4.42 11.09
N LEU A 126 -2.39 -4.67 9.85
CA LEU A 126 -2.74 -5.88 9.10
C LEU A 126 -2.18 -7.15 9.77
N TRP A 127 -0.96 -7.07 10.30
CA TRP A 127 -0.32 -8.15 11.06
C TRP A 127 -1.09 -8.49 12.35
N ARG A 128 -1.62 -7.47 13.05
CA ARG A 128 -2.33 -7.65 14.32
C ARG A 128 -3.78 -8.13 14.17
N LEU A 129 -4.34 -8.15 12.96
CA LEU A 129 -5.71 -8.60 12.74
C LEU A 129 -5.76 -10.14 12.71
N PRO A 130 -6.74 -10.79 13.38
CA PRO A 130 -6.89 -12.24 13.35
C PRO A 130 -7.28 -12.73 11.93
N THR A 131 -6.57 -13.73 11.42
CA THR A 131 -6.88 -14.39 10.14
C THR A 131 -8.24 -15.10 10.24
N ARG A 132 -9.14 -14.92 9.26
CA ARG A 132 -10.43 -15.65 9.21
C ARG A 132 -10.26 -17.17 9.36
N ALA A 133 -9.14 -17.73 8.91
CA ALA A 133 -8.78 -19.14 9.05
C ALA A 133 -8.63 -19.65 10.50
N ALA A 134 -8.58 -18.77 11.51
CA ALA A 134 -8.57 -19.14 12.92
C ALA A 134 -9.98 -19.33 13.51
N GLY A 135 -11.03 -18.75 12.88
CA GLY A 135 -12.42 -18.88 13.35
C GLY A 135 -13.11 -20.16 12.88
N GLU A 136 -12.84 -20.62 11.66
CA GLU A 136 -13.44 -21.86 11.12
C GLU A 136 -12.90 -23.12 11.78
N ARG A 137 -11.60 -23.17 12.12
CA ARG A 137 -11.00 -24.33 12.81
C ARG A 137 -11.55 -24.56 14.23
N GLN A 138 -12.15 -23.56 14.85
CA GLN A 138 -12.73 -23.68 16.18
C GLN A 138 -14.18 -24.17 16.16
N HIS A 139 -14.88 -24.03 15.03
CA HIS A 139 -16.24 -24.54 14.84
C HIS A 139 -16.23 -26.02 14.44
N ASP A 140 -15.22 -26.50 13.71
CA ASP A 140 -15.09 -27.92 13.33
C ASP A 140 -14.63 -28.83 14.48
N MET A 141 -13.91 -28.30 15.47
CA MET A 141 -13.50 -29.10 16.64
C MET A 141 -14.61 -29.27 17.71
N ASN A 142 -15.73 -28.56 17.56
CA ASN A 142 -16.91 -28.66 18.43
C ASN A 142 -18.10 -29.34 17.74
N GLY A 143 -17.84 -30.09 16.66
CA GLY A 143 -18.84 -31.02 16.12
C GLY A 143 -19.30 -32.01 17.20
N PRO A 144 -20.60 -32.35 17.28
CA PRO A 144 -21.15 -33.15 18.35
C PRO A 144 -20.47 -34.53 18.40
N LYS A 145 -19.65 -34.74 19.44
CA LYS A 145 -19.25 -36.08 19.90
C LYS A 145 -20.46 -36.71 20.57
N ASP A 146 -21.41 -37.17 19.77
CA ASP A 146 -22.44 -38.09 20.25
C ASP A 146 -22.62 -39.20 19.24
N TRP A 147 -21.68 -40.16 19.27
CA TRP A 147 -21.80 -41.36 18.48
C TRP A 147 -21.95 -42.64 19.30
N ARG A 148 -21.68 -42.68 20.61
CA ARG A 148 -21.82 -43.93 21.39
C ARG A 148 -21.89 -43.70 22.90
N LEU A 149 -23.09 -43.80 23.46
CA LEU A 149 -23.42 -44.55 24.70
C LEU A 149 -24.89 -44.98 24.52
N ARG A 150 -25.17 -46.15 23.92
CA ARG A 150 -25.37 -47.45 24.59
C ARG A 150 -26.46 -47.42 25.65
#